data_AF-A0A4Q5E5E4-F1
#
_entry.id   AF-A0A4Q5E5E4-F1
#
_cell.length_a   1.000
_cell.length_b   1.000
_cell.length_c   1.000
_cell.angle_alpha   90.00
_cell.angle_beta   90.00
_cell.angle_gamma   90.00
#
_symmetry.space_group_name_H-M   'P 1'
#
loop_
_entity.id
_entity.type
_entity.pdbx_description
1 polymer ?
#
loop_
_entity_poly.entity_id
_entity_poly.type
_entity_poly.pdbx_seq_one_letter_code
_entity_poly.pdbx_strand_id
1 'polypeptide(L)' 'MTNEREKRNRYYKHIVKRHLNDIREHIGLSTNEMERGYYNTRYAVQLSIYAEALGIQEKYLERFIQK' A
#
# COMPACT_ATOMS: atom_id res chain seq x y z
N MET A 1 -19.86 14.23 14.59
CA MET A 1 -18.72 13.32 14.83
C MET A 1 -18.52 12.48 13.58
N THR A 2 -17.46 12.70 12.81
CA THR A 2 -17.13 11.80 11.68
C THR A 2 -16.84 10.43 12.26
N ASN A 3 -17.57 9.41 11.81
CA ASN A 3 -17.40 8.04 12.23
C ASN A 3 -15.94 7.61 11.97
N GLU A 4 -15.23 7.10 12.96
CA GLU A 4 -13.84 6.64 12.83
C GLU A 4 -13.68 5.62 11.68
N ARG A 5 -14.72 4.83 11.42
CA ARG A 5 -14.80 3.93 10.27
C ARG A 5 -14.74 4.68 8.93
N GLU A 6 -15.42 5.82 8.82
CA GLU A 6 -15.39 6.64 7.60
C GLU A 6 -14.02 7.30 7.38
N LYS A 7 -13.38 7.77 8.46
CA LYS A 7 -12.02 8.32 8.39
C LYS A 7 -11.04 7.26 7.92
N ARG A 8 -11.10 6.05 8.50
CA ARG A 8 -10.28 4.91 8.10
C ARG A 8 -10.52 4.51 6.64
N ASN A 9 -11.78 4.48 6.21
CA ASN A 9 -12.13 4.16 4.82
C ASN A 9 -11.61 5.23 3.85
N ARG A 10 -11.72 6.52 4.20
CA ARG A 10 -11.16 7.62 3.39
C ARG A 10 -9.64 7.54 3.32
N TYR A 11 -8.97 7.31 4.45
CA TYR A 11 -7.52 7.10 4.54
C TYR A 11 -7.08 5.94 3.63
N TYR A 12 -7.75 4.79 3.75
CA TYR A 12 -7.49 3.64 2.88
C TYR A 12 -7.68 3.99 1.39
N LYS A 13 -8.83 4.56 1.02
CA LYS A 13 -9.20 4.79 -0.39
C LYS A 13 -8.30 5.82 -1.08
N HIS A 14 -7.97 6.90 -0.40
CA HIS A 14 -7.34 8.06 -1.03
C HIS A 14 -5.82 8.14 -0.81
N ILE A 15 -5.30 7.48 0.23
CA ILE A 15 -3.87 7.52 0.55
C ILE A 15 -3.26 6.14 0.36
N VAL A 16 -3.71 5.15 1.13
CA VAL A 16 -3.08 3.81 1.17
C VAL A 16 -3.16 3.12 -0.18
N LYS A 17 -4.36 2.97 -0.75
CA LYS A 17 -4.56 2.24 -2.01
C LYS A 17 -3.80 2.89 -3.16
N ARG A 18 -3.84 4.23 -3.24
CA ARG A 18 -3.14 4.99 -4.28
C ARG A 18 -1.63 4.77 -4.19
N HIS A 19 -1.03 5.06 -3.03
CA HIS A 19 0.43 4.98 -2.89
C HIS A 19 0.97 3.57 -3.10
N LEU A 20 0.30 2.53 -2.58
CA LEU A 20 0.72 1.15 -2.79
C LEU A 20 0.59 0.71 -4.25
N ASN A 21 -0.43 1.19 -4.98
CA ASN A 21 -0.55 0.94 -6.43
C ASN A 21 0.51 1.67 -7.24
N ASP A 22 0.82 2.93 -6.91
CA ASP A 22 1.87 3.71 -7.59
C ASP A 22 3.23 2.99 -7.47
N ILE A 23 3.56 2.46 -6.28
CA ILE A 23 4.79 1.67 -6.10
C ILE A 23 4.75 0.37 -6.92
N ARG A 24 3.62 -0.33 -6.98
CA ARG A 24 3.48 -1.55 -7.81
C ARG A 24 3.64 -1.27 -9.30
N GLU A 25 3.10 -0.16 -9.77
CA GLU A 25 3.29 0.28 -11.14
C GLU A 25 4.77 0.50 -11.43
N HIS A 26 5.50 1.16 -10.53
CA HIS A 26 6.93 1.31 -10.66
C HIS A 26 7.70 -0.02 -10.64
N ILE A 27 7.29 -1.02 -9.82
CA ILE A 27 7.86 -2.37 -9.88
C ILE A 27 7.67 -2.98 -11.29
N GLY A 28 6.48 -2.82 -11.87
CA GLY A 28 6.15 -3.33 -13.21
C GLY A 28 6.89 -2.61 -14.34
N LEU A 29 7.12 -1.30 -14.21
CA LEU A 29 7.85 -0.47 -15.16
C LEU A 29 9.38 -0.57 -15.02
N SER A 30 9.88 -1.13 -13.91
CA SER A 30 11.31 -1.21 -13.61
C SER A 30 12.07 -1.99 -14.69
N THR A 31 13.07 -1.34 -15.28
CA THR A 31 13.83 -1.87 -16.42
C THR A 31 15.05 -2.69 -15.99
N ASN A 32 15.50 -2.53 -14.74
CA ASN A 32 16.65 -3.24 -14.18
C ASN A 32 16.35 -3.77 -12.78
N GLU A 33 17.18 -4.71 -12.33
CA GLU A 33 17.01 -5.40 -11.05
C GLU A 33 17.20 -4.47 -9.84
N MET A 34 18.13 -3.52 -9.93
CA MET A 34 18.39 -2.56 -8.85
C MET A 34 17.16 -1.68 -8.57
N GLU A 35 16.56 -1.11 -9.61
CA GLU A 35 15.35 -0.30 -9.54
C GLU A 35 14.16 -1.13 -9.02
N ARG A 36 14.00 -2.36 -9.54
CA ARG A 36 12.96 -3.27 -9.09
C ARG A 36 13.11 -3.63 -7.61
N GLY A 37 14.34 -3.90 -7.18
CA GLY A 37 14.69 -4.17 -5.79
C GLY A 37 14.33 -2.99 -4.87
N TYR A 38 14.68 -1.78 -5.29
CA TYR A 38 14.32 -0.55 -4.58
C TYR A 38 12.81 -0.44 -4.35
N TYR A 39 11.99 -0.59 -5.40
CA TYR A 39 10.54 -0.48 -5.26
C TYR A 39 9.92 -1.66 -4.50
N ASN A 40 10.46 -2.87 -4.61
CA ASN A 40 10.02 -4.02 -3.81
C ASN A 40 10.21 -3.78 -2.31
N THR A 41 11.41 -3.34 -1.89
CA THR A 41 11.68 -3.01 -0.48
C THR A 41 10.76 -1.88 -0.01
N ARG A 42 10.59 -0.84 -0.85
CA ARG A 42 9.70 0.29 -0.53
C ARG A 42 8.25 -0.17 -0.38
N TYR A 43 7.76 -1.05 -1.25
CA TYR A 43 6.41 -1.60 -1.16
C TYR A 43 6.20 -2.37 0.15
N ALA A 44 7.12 -3.27 0.50
CA ALA A 44 7.03 -4.07 1.73
C ALA A 44 6.97 -3.20 2.99
N VAL A 45 7.84 -2.18 3.09
CA VAL A 45 7.86 -1.25 4.23
C VAL A 45 6.55 -0.46 4.32
N GLN A 46 6.07 0.08 3.20
CA GLN A 46 4.82 0.86 3.18
C GLN A 46 3.60 0.00 3.49
N LEU A 47 3.55 -1.23 2.98
CA LEU A 47 2.48 -2.18 3.28
C LEU A 47 2.38 -2.43 4.78
N SER A 48 3.52 -2.66 5.45
CA SER A 48 3.59 -2.87 6.90
C SER A 48 3.06 -1.67 7.69
N ILE A 49 3.58 -0.47 7.40
CA ILE A 49 3.18 0.78 8.06
C ILE A 49 1.67 1.03 7.89
N TYR A 50 1.13 0.83 6.68
CA TYR A 50 -0.28 1.05 6.44
C TYR A 50 -1.18 -0.01 7.07
N ALA A 51 -0.74 -1.26 7.12
CA ALA A 51 -1.46 -2.33 7.79
C ALA A 51 -1.59 -2.04 9.29
N GLU A 52 -0.50 -1.60 9.93
CA GLU A 52 -0.48 -1.16 11.32
C GLU A 52 -1.42 0.02 11.54
N ALA A 53 -1.32 1.08 10.73
CA ALA A 53 -2.17 2.28 10.85
C ALA A 53 -3.67 1.97 10.65
N LEU A 54 -3.99 0.98 9.82
CA LEU A 54 -5.37 0.53 9.59
C LEU A 54 -5.85 -0.48 10.64
N GLY A 55 -4.95 -1.02 11.47
CA GLY A 55 -5.25 -2.08 12.44
C GLY A 55 -5.63 -3.40 11.78
N ILE A 56 -5.00 -3.75 10.64
CA ILE A 56 -5.26 -4.99 9.89
C ILE A 56 -3.96 -5.75 9.65
N GLN A 57 -4.05 -7.06 9.35
CA GLN A 57 -2.86 -7.82 8.97
C GLN A 57 -2.45 -7.47 7.53
N GLU A 58 -1.14 -7.40 7.27
CA GLU A 58 -0.55 -7.08 5.96
C GLU A 58 -1.12 -7.94 4.83
N LYS A 59 -1.26 -9.25 5.06
CA LYS A 59 -1.83 -10.21 4.10
C LYS A 59 -3.24 -9.84 3.63
N TYR A 60 -4.02 -9.15 4.46
CA TYR A 60 -5.36 -8.68 4.08
C TYR A 60 -5.25 -7.41 3.26
N LEU A 61 -4.42 -6.46 3.68
CA LEU A 61 -4.19 -5.23 2.92
C LEU A 61 -3.70 -5.54 1.50
N GLU A 62 -2.71 -6.43 1.39
CA GLU A 62 -2.12 -6.84 0.12
C GLU A 62 -3.16 -7.43 -0.86
N ARG A 63 -4.08 -8.27 -0.36
CA ARG A 63 -5.18 -8.83 -1.17
C ARG A 63 -6.11 -7.75 -1.75
N PHE A 64 -6.26 -6.61 -1.09
CA PHE A 64 -7.10 -5.50 -1.57
C PHE A 64 -6.38 -4.56 -2.55
N ILE A 65 -5.04 -4.59 -2.57
CA ILE A 65 -4.22 -3.88 -3.55
C ILE A 65 -4.12 -4.67 -4.86
N GLN A 66 -4.14 -6.02 -4.80
CA GLN A 66 -4.11 -6.90 -5.97
C GLN A 66 -5.43 -6.93 -6.79
N LYS A 67 -6.46 -6.15 -6.41
CA LYS A 67 -7.76 -6.03 -7.10
C LYS A 67 -8.01 -4.61 -7.60
#